data_AF-A0A318JQ82-F1
#
_entry.id   AF-A0A318JQ82-F1
#
_cell.length_a   1.000
_cell.length_b   1.000
_cell.length_c   1.000
_cell.angle_alpha   90.00
_cell.angle_beta   90.00
_cell.angle_gamma   90.00
#
_symmetry.space_group_name_H-M   'P 1'
#
loop_
_entity.id
_entity.type
_entity.pdbx_description
1 polymer ?
#
loop_
_entity_poly.entity_id
_entity_poly.type
_entity_poly.pdbx_seq_one_letter_code
_entity_poly.pdbx_strand_id
1 'polypeptide(L)'
;MCDFEEPDEQEVALGMDTYCLVTPDQGTAYGCVSEVVLGEDVLRVSLDPESLDDLGLADTVVEALLRAPDSEVARLREVLPRILSYGRPESRPRLVRS
;
A
#
# COMPACT_ATOMS: atom_id res chain seq x y z
N MET A 1 -1.59 3.72 19.65
CA MET A 1 -0.78 4.94 19.80
C MET A 1 -0.05 5.11 18.49
N CYS A 2 -0.14 6.27 17.84
CA CYS A 2 0.84 6.60 16.81
C CYS A 2 2.04 7.11 17.60
N ASP A 3 3.11 6.31 17.66
CA ASP A 3 4.34 6.79 18.26
C ASP A 3 4.95 7.82 17.32
N PHE A 4 5.45 8.91 17.89
CA PHE A 4 6.10 9.99 17.13
C PHE A 4 7.62 9.87 17.19
N GLU A 5 8.14 8.81 17.80
CA GLU A 5 9.56 8.48 17.80
C GLU A 5 10.02 8.09 16.39
N GLU A 6 11.29 8.40 16.09
CA GLU A 6 11.90 7.95 14.86
C GLU A 6 12.02 6.42 14.90
N PRO A 7 11.66 5.73 13.80
CA PRO A 7 11.66 4.28 13.77
C PRO A 7 13.06 3.72 14.02
N ASP A 8 13.16 2.69 14.85
CA ASP A 8 14.43 2.05 15.18
C ASP A 8 14.95 1.16 14.04
N GLU A 9 16.17 0.63 14.18
CA GLU A 9 16.80 -0.21 13.15
C GLU A 9 15.99 -1.47 12.83
N GLN A 10 15.28 -2.03 13.82
CA GLN A 10 14.43 -3.21 13.63
C GLN A 10 13.17 -2.84 12.86
N GLU A 11 12.52 -1.75 13.22
CA GLU A 11 11.33 -1.23 12.53
C GLU A 11 11.65 -0.91 11.06
N VAL A 12 12.80 -0.28 10.81
CA VAL A 12 13.33 -0.02 9.47
C VAL A 12 13.62 -1.32 8.72
N ALA A 13 14.19 -2.33 9.37
CA ALA A 13 14.47 -3.62 8.74
C ALA A 13 13.19 -4.42 8.41
N LEU A 14 12.14 -4.25 9.21
CA LEU A 14 10.83 -4.89 9.02
C LEU A 14 9.88 -4.05 8.15
N GLY A 15 10.31 -2.89 7.65
CA GLY A 15 9.49 -1.97 6.86
C GLY A 15 8.37 -1.28 7.65
N MET A 16 8.36 -1.39 8.98
CA MET A 16 7.36 -0.79 9.86
C MET A 16 7.45 0.74 9.90
N ASP A 17 8.50 1.31 9.31
CA ASP A 17 8.69 2.74 9.11
C ASP A 17 7.85 3.34 7.96
N THR A 18 6.96 2.55 7.35
CA THR A 18 6.07 3.00 6.28
C THR A 18 4.62 2.48 6.45
N TYR A 19 3.79 2.63 5.42
CA TYR A 19 2.40 2.19 5.40
C TYR A 19 2.28 0.66 5.44
N CYS A 20 1.16 0.16 5.96
CA CYS A 20 0.81 -1.26 5.90
C CYS A 20 -0.30 -1.54 4.90
N LEU A 21 -0.31 -2.76 4.39
CA LEU A 21 -1.43 -3.35 3.67
C LEU A 21 -2.05 -4.43 4.57
N VAL A 22 -3.37 -4.39 4.70
CA VAL A 22 -4.11 -5.34 5.53
C VAL A 22 -5.18 -6.01 4.67
N THR A 23 -5.21 -7.34 4.65
CA THR A 23 -6.26 -8.13 3.99
C THR A 23 -7.46 -8.34 4.92
N PRO A 24 -8.65 -8.71 4.39
CA PRO A 24 -9.85 -8.90 5.22
C PRO A 24 -9.64 -9.87 6.40
N ASP A 25 -8.84 -10.91 6.19
CA ASP A 25 -8.52 -11.94 7.20
C ASP A 25 -7.40 -11.50 8.17
N GLN A 26 -7.08 -10.20 8.20
CA GLN A 26 -6.07 -9.59 9.06
C GLN A 26 -4.61 -9.95 8.72
N GLY A 27 -4.36 -10.54 7.55
CA GLY A 27 -3.00 -10.65 7.01
C GLY A 27 -2.42 -9.25 6.82
N THR A 28 -1.22 -9.01 7.34
CA THR A 28 -0.62 -7.66 7.43
C THR A 28 0.82 -7.69 6.98
N ALA A 29 1.16 -6.82 6.03
CA ALA A 29 2.54 -6.60 5.61
C ALA A 29 2.83 -5.10 5.46
N TYR A 30 4.03 -4.69 5.85
CA TYR A 30 4.46 -3.29 5.82
C TYR A 30 5.35 -3.03 4.60
N GLY A 31 5.17 -1.89 3.94
CA GLY A 31 6.00 -1.47 2.80
C GLY A 31 5.98 -2.40 1.58
N CYS A 32 5.09 -3.39 1.56
CA CYS A 32 5.08 -4.48 0.58
C CYS A 32 4.61 -4.06 -0.82
N VAL A 33 4.17 -2.82 -1.03
CA VAL A 33 3.68 -2.37 -2.34
C VAL A 33 4.86 -1.84 -3.15
N SER A 34 5.05 -2.39 -4.34
CA SER A 34 6.07 -1.94 -5.29
C SER A 34 5.52 -0.93 -6.30
N GLU A 35 4.26 -1.09 -6.69
CA GLU A 35 3.60 -0.26 -7.69
C GLU A 35 2.10 -0.15 -7.46
N VAL A 36 1.58 1.05 -7.69
CA VAL A 36 0.14 1.31 -7.75
C VAL A 36 -0.19 1.96 -9.08
N VAL A 37 -1.06 1.33 -9.85
CA VAL A 37 -1.65 1.90 -11.07
C VAL A 37 -3.10 2.24 -10.78
N LEU A 38 -3.41 3.53 -10.86
CA LEU A 38 -4.74 4.06 -10.62
C LEU A 38 -5.32 4.54 -11.96
N GLY A 39 -6.15 3.69 -12.56
CA GLY A 39 -6.88 3.99 -13.79
C GLY A 39 -8.24 4.63 -13.52
N GLU A 40 -9.12 4.65 -14.54
CA GLU A 40 -10.47 5.22 -14.44
C GLU A 40 -11.35 4.43 -13.45
N ASP A 41 -11.48 3.12 -13.67
CA ASP A 41 -12.36 2.26 -12.87
C ASP A 41 -11.59 1.16 -12.10
N VAL A 42 -10.27 1.10 -12.26
CA VAL A 42 -9.44 0.00 -11.71
C VAL A 42 -8.29 0.56 -10.89
N LEU A 43 -8.13 0.02 -9.69
CA LEU A 43 -6.92 0.14 -8.88
C LEU A 43 -6.16 -1.19 -8.97
N ARG A 44 -4.95 -1.15 -9.52
CA ARG A 44 -4.02 -2.28 -9.55
C ARG A 44 -2.87 -2.03 -8.59
N VAL A 45 -2.61 -2.99 -7.72
CA VAL A 45 -1.55 -2.95 -6.71
C VAL A 45 -0.62 -4.13 -6.96
N SER A 46 0.67 -3.85 -7.15
CA SER A 46 1.70 -4.87 -7.27
C SER A 46 2.45 -4.99 -5.94
N LEU A 47 2.65 -6.22 -5.48
CA LEU A 47 3.18 -6.56 -4.18
C LEU A 47 4.56 -7.22 -4.30
N ASP A 48 5.35 -7.11 -3.25
CA ASP A 48 6.55 -7.91 -3.03
C ASP A 48 6.14 -9.39 -2.85
N PRO A 49 6.68 -10.33 -3.66
CA PRO A 49 6.44 -11.75 -3.49
C PRO A 49 6.71 -12.27 -2.09
N GLU A 50 7.69 -11.70 -1.37
CA GLU A 50 8.04 -12.14 -0.01
C GLU A 50 6.93 -11.86 1.01
N SER A 51 6.00 -10.95 0.70
CA SER A 51 4.88 -10.58 1.58
C SER A 51 3.60 -11.41 1.35
N LEU A 52 3.57 -12.29 0.35
CA LEU A 52 2.34 -13.01 -0.02
C LEU A 52 1.84 -13.95 1.07
N ASP A 53 2.75 -14.68 1.72
CA ASP A 53 2.41 -15.60 2.79
C ASP A 53 1.80 -14.86 4.00
N ASP A 54 2.38 -13.73 4.40
CA ASP A 54 1.88 -12.89 5.50
C ASP A 54 0.52 -12.25 5.20
N LEU A 55 0.26 -11.97 3.92
CA LEU A 55 -1.01 -11.41 3.46
C LEU A 55 -2.09 -12.47 3.19
N GLY A 56 -1.72 -13.75 3.11
CA GLY A 56 -2.60 -14.84 2.73
C GLY A 56 -3.04 -14.77 1.25
N LEU A 57 -2.18 -14.26 0.38
CA LEU A 57 -2.46 -14.06 -1.05
C LEU A 57 -1.66 -15.05 -1.90
N ALA A 58 -2.23 -15.45 -3.04
CA ALA A 58 -1.54 -16.32 -4.01
C ALA A 58 -0.87 -15.52 -5.14
N ASP A 59 -1.36 -14.31 -5.42
CA ASP A 59 -0.95 -13.51 -6.56
C ASP A 59 -0.27 -12.21 -6.11
N THR A 60 0.83 -11.86 -6.79
CA THR A 60 1.57 -10.61 -6.55
C THR A 60 0.85 -9.36 -7.06
N VAL A 61 -0.30 -9.51 -7.70
CA VAL A 61 -1.07 -8.41 -8.28
C VAL A 61 -2.51 -8.52 -7.80
N VAL A 62 -2.99 -7.45 -7.17
CA VAL A 62 -4.38 -7.30 -6.77
C VAL A 62 -5.02 -6.22 -7.64
N GLU A 63 -6.16 -6.54 -8.25
CA GLU A 63 -6.97 -5.60 -9.01
C GLU A 63 -8.33 -5.41 -8.34
N ALA A 64 -8.72 -4.15 -8.12
CA ALA A 64 -9.99 -3.78 -7.55
C ALA A 64 -10.76 -2.86 -8.49
N LEU A 65 -12.04 -3.20 -8.72
CA LEU A 65 -12.96 -2.32 -9.43
C LEU A 65 -13.50 -1.25 -8.47
N LEU A 66 -13.35 0.02 -8.85
CA LEU A 66 -13.78 1.18 -8.08
C LEU A 66 -15.28 1.42 -8.26
N ARG A 67 -16.11 0.53 -7.70
CA ARG A 67 -17.58 0.64 -7.71
C ARG A 67 -18.09 1.49 -6.55
N ALA A 68 -17.58 2.71 -6.42
CA ALA A 68 -17.98 3.68 -5.41
C ALA A 68 -18.49 4.97 -6.09
N PRO A 69 -19.23 5.85 -5.38
CA PRO A 69 -19.61 7.15 -5.92
C PRO A 69 -18.39 7.98 -6.34
N ASP A 70 -18.52 8.77 -7.40
CA ASP A 70 -17.43 9.58 -7.96
C ASP A 70 -16.73 10.46 -6.90
N SER A 71 -17.47 10.97 -5.91
CA SER A 71 -16.91 11.77 -4.82
C SER A 71 -15.96 10.97 -3.92
N GLU A 72 -16.28 9.70 -3.64
CA GLU A 72 -15.44 8.81 -2.83
C GLU A 72 -14.23 8.34 -3.63
N VAL A 73 -14.42 8.04 -4.92
CA VAL A 73 -13.31 7.75 -5.83
C VAL A 73 -12.37 8.95 -5.92
N ALA A 74 -12.89 10.17 -6.11
CA ALA A 74 -12.09 11.39 -6.15
C ALA A 74 -11.27 11.58 -4.85
N ARG A 75 -11.90 11.32 -3.69
CA ARG A 75 -11.21 11.37 -2.39
C ARG A 75 -10.10 10.31 -2.29
N LEU A 76 -10.32 9.08 -2.76
CA LEU A 76 -9.28 8.06 -2.84
C LEU A 76 -8.09 8.54 -3.69
N ARG A 77 -8.35 9.16 -4.85
CA ARG A 77 -7.29 9.70 -5.73
C ARG A 77 -6.47 10.81 -5.08
N GLU A 78 -7.08 11.57 -4.17
CA GLU A 78 -6.40 12.62 -3.41
C GLU A 78 -5.54 12.05 -2.28
N VAL A 79 -6.07 11.08 -1.52
CA VAL A 79 -5.48 10.61 -0.27
C VAL A 79 -4.45 9.50 -0.49
N LEU A 80 -4.69 8.58 -1.42
CA LEU A 80 -3.79 7.43 -1.67
C LEU A 80 -2.33 7.84 -1.90
N PRO A 81 -2.01 8.86 -2.74
CA PRO A 81 -0.62 9.31 -2.91
C PRO A 81 0.03 9.80 -1.60
N ARG A 82 -0.75 10.36 -0.68
CA ARG A 82 -0.23 10.83 0.62
C ARG A 82 0.17 9.65 1.49
N ILE A 83 -0.64 8.59 1.52
CA ILE A 83 -0.33 7.35 2.23
C ILE A 83 0.96 6.74 1.69
N LEU A 84 1.04 6.59 0.36
CA LEU A 84 2.18 5.98 -0.32
C LEU A 84 3.47 6.84 -0.27
N SER A 85 3.36 8.10 0.17
CA SER A 85 4.53 8.98 0.36
C SER A 85 5.17 8.88 1.74
N TYR A 86 4.54 8.14 2.67
CA TYR A 86 5.04 7.95 4.02
C TYR A 86 6.22 6.96 4.03
N GLY A 87 7.17 7.17 4.95
CA GLY A 87 8.40 6.39 5.05
C GLY A 87 9.52 6.86 4.13
N ARG A 88 10.60 6.06 4.13
CA ARG A 88 11.85 6.34 3.40
C ARG A 88 11.65 6.37 1.89
N PRO A 89 12.40 7.21 1.13
CA PRO A 89 12.26 7.30 -0.33
C PRO A 89 12.35 5.95 -1.07
N GLU A 90 13.21 5.05 -0.61
CA GLU A 90 13.41 3.70 -1.15
C GLU A 90 12.24 2.74 -0.89
N SER A 91 11.42 3.00 0.13
CA SER A 91 10.23 2.21 0.47
C SER A 91 8.95 2.74 -0.18
N ARG A 92 9.05 3.80 -0.99
CA ARG A 92 7.90 4.40 -1.68
C ARG A 92 7.60 3.64 -2.97
N PRO A 93 6.36 3.21 -3.18
CA PRO A 93 5.97 2.54 -4.41
C PRO A 93 5.95 3.51 -5.57
N ARG A 94 6.08 2.96 -6.78
CA ARG A 94 5.82 3.72 -8.00
C ARG A 94 4.32 3.97 -8.15
N LEU A 95 3.90 5.23 -8.11
CA LEU A 95 2.52 5.60 -8.41
C LEU A 95 2.37 6.02 -9.88
N VAL A 96 1.54 5.29 -10.63
CA VAL A 96 1.20 5.58 -12.02
C VAL A 96 -0.26 5.99 -12.11
N ARG A 97 -0.52 7.11 -12.79
CA ARG A 97 -1.87 7.60 -13.09
C ARG A 97 -2.08 7.45 -14.60
N SER A 98 -3.11 6.71 -14.99
CA SER A 98 -3.48 6.47 -16.40
C SER A 98 -4.86 7.02 -16.70
#